data_AF-A0A662H0V5-F1
#
_entry.id   AF-A0A662H0V5-F1
#
_cell.length_a   1.000
_cell.length_b   1.000
_cell.length_c   1.000
_cell.angle_alpha   90.00
_cell.angle_beta   90.00
_cell.angle_gamma   90.00
#
_symmetry.space_group_name_H-M   'P 1'
#
loop_
_entity.id
_entity.type
_entity.pdbx_description
1 polymer ?
#
loop_
_entity_poly.entity_id
_entity_poly.type
_entity_poly.pdbx_seq_one_letter_code
_entity_poly.pdbx_strand_id
1 'polypeptide(L)'
;MDIYEFNPWWETGSISREIASFRRRTIFKDIKDSLGKRRIDVIVGLRRVGKTVLMHQLIGYLLENGVEPRRILYFSFDLERKDLKGIISEYEEKVLKGRLREERAYLFLDEVHKLEDWENKVKV
;
A
#
# COMPACT_ATOMS: atom_id res chain seq x y z
N MET A 1 12.91 -1.93 -10.97
CA MET A 1 11.47 -2.27 -10.87
C MET A 1 10.72 -0.96 -10.79
N ASP A 2 9.81 -0.75 -11.74
CA ASP A 2 9.02 0.46 -11.79
C ASP A 2 7.88 0.41 -10.74
N ILE A 3 7.47 1.56 -10.20
CA ILE A 3 6.33 1.64 -9.26
C ILE A 3 5.03 1.13 -9.90
N TYR A 4 4.93 1.19 -11.23
CA TYR A 4 3.79 0.64 -11.98
C TYR A 4 3.68 -0.89 -11.88
N GLU A 5 4.81 -1.61 -11.81
CA GLU A 5 4.80 -3.09 -11.71
C GLU A 5 4.17 -3.56 -10.38
N PHE A 6 4.36 -2.78 -9.32
CA PHE A 6 3.77 -3.05 -8.00
C PHE A 6 2.28 -2.72 -7.92
N ASN A 7 1.77 -1.87 -8.82
CA ASN A 7 0.46 -1.23 -8.71
C ASN A 7 -0.41 -1.43 -9.97
N PRO A 8 -0.70 -2.68 -10.38
CA PRO A 8 -1.46 -2.95 -11.60
C PRO A 8 -2.88 -2.35 -11.59
N TRP A 9 -3.46 -2.09 -10.40
CA TRP A 9 -4.77 -1.47 -10.27
C TRP A 9 -4.83 -0.04 -10.80
N TRP A 10 -3.70 0.66 -10.97
CA TRP A 10 -3.70 1.98 -11.62
C TRP A 10 -4.24 1.93 -13.06
N GLU A 11 -4.17 0.77 -13.70
CA GLU A 11 -4.74 0.53 -15.02
C GLU A 11 -5.99 -0.37 -14.94
N THR A 12 -5.94 -1.45 -14.15
CA THR A 12 -7.00 -2.47 -14.14
C THR A 12 -8.18 -2.13 -13.22
N GLY A 13 -8.01 -1.17 -12.31
CA GLY A 13 -8.98 -0.85 -11.26
C GLY A 13 -9.24 -1.98 -10.25
N SER A 14 -8.47 -3.07 -10.27
CA SER A 14 -8.72 -4.26 -9.46
C SER A 14 -7.44 -5.02 -9.12
N ILE A 15 -7.47 -5.78 -8.01
CA ILE A 15 -6.41 -6.73 -7.66
C ILE A 15 -6.54 -8.03 -8.46
N SER A 16 -5.50 -8.88 -8.44
CA SER A 16 -5.57 -10.18 -9.12
C SER A 16 -6.69 -11.06 -8.54
N ARG A 17 -7.38 -11.81 -9.42
CA ARG A 17 -8.47 -12.72 -9.02
C ARG A 17 -8.00 -13.78 -8.04
N GLU A 18 -6.78 -14.26 -8.20
CA GLU A 18 -6.16 -15.22 -7.29
C GLU A 18 -6.10 -14.67 -5.85
N ILE A 19 -5.55 -13.47 -5.67
CA ILE A 19 -5.44 -12.85 -4.34
C ILE A 19 -6.83 -12.56 -3.75
N ALA A 20 -7.75 -12.08 -4.60
CA ALA A 20 -9.13 -11.82 -4.19
C ALA A 20 -9.84 -13.11 -3.71
N SER A 21 -9.51 -14.27 -4.28
CA SER A 21 -10.12 -15.56 -3.94
C SER A 21 -9.67 -16.13 -2.59
N PHE A 22 -8.52 -15.68 -2.06
CA PHE A 22 -8.02 -16.21 -0.78
C PHE A 22 -8.92 -15.83 0.39
N ARG A 23 -9.05 -16.73 1.37
CA ARG A 23 -9.81 -16.44 2.59
C ARG A 23 -9.20 -15.24 3.32
N ARG A 24 -10.03 -14.21 3.57
CA ARG A 24 -9.65 -13.06 4.41
C ARG A 24 -9.32 -13.51 5.83
N ARG A 25 -8.24 -12.98 6.38
CA ARG A 25 -7.81 -13.26 7.76
C ARG A 25 -8.74 -12.58 8.76
N THR A 26 -8.78 -13.06 10.00
CA THR A 26 -9.58 -12.45 11.08
C THR A 26 -9.23 -10.96 11.29
N ILE A 27 -7.94 -10.64 11.32
CA ILE A 27 -7.42 -9.26 11.48
C ILE A 27 -7.78 -8.32 10.32
N PHE A 28 -8.27 -8.85 9.19
CA PHE A 28 -8.70 -8.01 8.06
C PHE A 28 -9.74 -6.99 8.52
N LYS A 29 -10.71 -7.42 9.34
CA LYS A 29 -11.78 -6.54 9.82
C LYS A 29 -11.22 -5.38 10.63
N ASP A 30 -10.30 -5.65 11.54
CA ASP A 30 -9.74 -4.64 12.44
C ASP A 30 -8.93 -3.59 11.69
N ILE A 31 -8.14 -4.02 10.70
CA ILE A 31 -7.34 -3.09 9.87
C ILE A 31 -8.25 -2.33 8.91
N LYS A 32 -9.24 -3.01 8.31
CA LYS A 32 -10.25 -2.37 7.44
C LYS A 32 -10.98 -1.24 8.17
N ASP A 33 -11.41 -1.47 9.42
CA ASP A 33 -12.08 -0.45 10.24
C ASP A 33 -11.12 0.68 10.68
N SER A 34 -9.82 0.47 10.52
CA SER A 34 -8.78 1.47 10.80
C SER A 34 -8.41 2.34 9.60
N LEU A 35 -8.60 1.85 8.36
CA LEU A 35 -8.26 2.58 7.12
C LEU A 35 -8.85 4.01 7.07
N GLY A 36 -10.01 4.23 7.69
CA GLY A 36 -10.64 5.55 7.74
C GLY A 36 -10.02 6.55 8.72
N LYS A 37 -9.12 6.09 9.60
CA LYS A 37 -8.55 6.84 10.72
C LYS A 37 -7.19 7.43 10.35
N ARG A 38 -6.83 8.57 10.96
CA ARG A 38 -5.52 9.22 10.77
C ARG A 38 -4.46 8.58 11.68
N ARG A 39 -4.12 7.31 11.41
CA ARG A 39 -3.03 6.60 12.09
C ARG A 39 -2.29 5.67 11.13
N ILE A 40 -1.07 5.28 11.50
CA ILE A 40 -0.29 4.26 10.80
C ILE A 40 -0.56 2.93 11.48
N ASP A 41 -1.03 1.93 10.73
CA ASP A 41 -1.16 0.56 11.20
C ASP A 41 0.09 -0.25 10.81
N VAL A 42 0.70 -0.94 11.78
CA VAL A 42 1.88 -1.78 11.56
C VAL A 42 1.48 -3.25 11.67
N ILE A 43 1.71 -4.01 10.59
CA ILE A 43 1.40 -5.44 10.52
C ILE A 43 2.69 -6.25 10.73
N VAL A 44 2.80 -6.90 11.89
CA VAL A 44 3.97 -7.73 12.24
C VAL A 44 3.62 -9.22 12.16
N GLY A 45 4.57 -10.04 11.73
CA GLY A 45 4.43 -11.49 11.69
C GLY A 45 5.53 -12.17 10.89
N LEU A 46 5.63 -13.50 11.00
CA LEU A 46 6.67 -14.29 10.34
C LEU A 46 6.61 -14.20 8.80
N ARG A 47 7.68 -14.60 8.13
CA ARG A 47 7.73 -14.70 6.66
C ARG A 47 6.68 -15.72 6.19
N ARG A 48 6.04 -15.47 5.05
CA ARG A 48 5.03 -16.35 4.40
C ARG A 48 3.74 -16.61 5.20
N VAL A 49 3.43 -15.82 6.23
CA VAL A 49 2.13 -15.92 6.90
C VAL A 49 0.98 -15.25 6.13
N GLY A 50 1.23 -14.60 4.99
CA GLY A 50 0.21 -13.92 4.18
C GLY A 50 -0.04 -12.46 4.56
N LYS A 51 1.01 -11.71 4.93
CA LYS A 51 0.90 -10.25 5.20
C LYS A 51 0.67 -9.46 3.92
N THR A 52 1.44 -9.73 2.87
CA THR A 52 1.28 -9.13 1.54
C THR A 52 -0.10 -9.41 0.96
N VAL A 53 -0.59 -10.65 1.07
CA VAL A 53 -1.96 -11.02 0.67
C VAL A 53 -3.00 -10.17 1.41
N LEU A 54 -2.85 -9.99 2.72
CA LEU A 54 -3.72 -9.15 3.53
C LEU A 54 -3.70 -7.67 3.05
N MET A 55 -2.53 -7.11 2.76
CA MET A 55 -2.41 -5.74 2.21
C MET A 55 -3.13 -5.61 0.86
N HIS A 56 -2.91 -6.54 -0.08
CA HIS A 56 -3.61 -6.52 -1.36
C HIS A 56 -5.13 -6.70 -1.21
N GLN A 57 -5.59 -7.53 -0.28
CA GLN A 57 -7.03 -7.65 0.00
C GLN A 57 -7.65 -6.36 0.54
N LEU A 58 -6.90 -5.58 1.34
CA LEU A 58 -7.33 -4.26 1.82
C LEU A 58 -7.36 -3.25 0.66
N ILE A 59 -6.40 -3.32 -0.26
CA ILE A 59 -6.41 -2.54 -1.51
C ILE A 59 -7.65 -2.88 -2.34
N GLY A 60 -7.94 -4.17 -2.53
CA GLY A 60 -9.16 -4.63 -3.21
C GLY A 60 -10.43 -4.06 -2.57
N TYR A 61 -10.52 -4.07 -1.24
CA TYR A 61 -11.63 -3.44 -0.52
C TYR A 61 -11.73 -1.93 -0.78
N LEU A 62 -10.62 -1.19 -0.77
CA LEU A 62 -10.64 0.24 -1.06
C LEU A 62 -11.17 0.53 -2.49
N LEU A 63 -10.71 -0.23 -3.47
CA LEU A 63 -11.15 -0.15 -4.87
C LEU A 63 -12.65 -0.46 -5.00
N GLU A 64 -13.12 -1.55 -4.37
CA GLU A 64 -14.53 -1.94 -4.34
C GLU A 64 -15.44 -0.88 -3.70
N ASN A 65 -14.89 -0.04 -2.82
CA ASN A 65 -15.61 1.04 -2.13
C ASN A 65 -15.38 2.42 -2.79
N GLY A 66 -14.91 2.45 -4.04
CA GLY A 66 -14.87 3.66 -4.87
C GLY A 66 -13.67 4.57 -4.60
N VAL A 67 -12.64 4.10 -3.89
CA VAL A 67 -11.38 4.85 -3.81
C VAL A 67 -10.71 4.84 -5.18
N GLU A 68 -10.32 6.01 -5.66
CA GLU A 68 -9.63 6.15 -6.94
C GLU A 68 -8.34 5.29 -6.95
N PRO A 69 -8.10 4.45 -7.97
CA PRO A 69 -6.95 3.55 -7.98
C PRO A 69 -5.62 4.28 -7.81
N ARG A 70 -5.49 5.47 -8.41
CA ARG A 70 -4.31 6.31 -8.31
C ARG A 70 -4.04 6.82 -6.91
N ARG A 71 -5.03 6.85 -6.01
CA ARG A 71 -4.89 7.24 -4.59
C ARG A 71 -4.44 6.07 -3.69
N ILE A 72 -4.13 4.91 -4.27
CA ILE A 72 -3.63 3.74 -3.57
C ILE A 72 -2.26 3.38 -4.12
N LEU A 73 -1.23 3.46 -3.27
CA LEU A 73 0.13 3.08 -3.60
C LEU A 73 0.57 1.92 -2.70
N TYR A 74 1.11 0.89 -3.33
CA TYR A 74 1.83 -0.21 -2.74
C TYR A 74 3.29 -0.16 -3.17
N PHE A 75 4.20 -0.38 -2.22
CA PHE A 75 5.63 -0.49 -2.52
C PHE A 75 6.26 -1.54 -1.60
N SER A 76 7.12 -2.39 -2.16
CA SER A 76 7.89 -3.37 -1.39
C SER A 76 9.36 -3.01 -1.37
N PHE A 77 9.93 -2.88 -0.16
CA PHE A 77 11.36 -2.64 0.04
C PHE A 77 12.20 -3.92 -0.07
N ASP A 78 11.63 -5.06 -0.50
CA ASP A 78 12.36 -6.32 -0.69
C ASP A 78 13.37 -6.24 -1.84
N LEU A 79 13.03 -5.51 -2.90
CA LEU A 79 13.75 -5.52 -4.18
C LEU A 79 14.59 -4.27 -4.44
N GLU A 80 14.26 -3.13 -3.82
CA GLU A 80 14.97 -1.86 -4.05
C GLU A 80 15.12 -1.05 -2.75
N ARG A 81 16.36 -0.66 -2.42
CA ARG A 81 16.66 0.29 -1.34
C ARG A 81 16.48 1.73 -1.83
N LYS A 82 15.30 2.06 -2.34
CA LYS A 82 14.94 3.44 -2.68
C LYS A 82 14.58 4.21 -1.41
N ASP A 83 14.92 5.49 -1.38
CA ASP A 83 14.46 6.36 -0.30
C ASP A 83 12.96 6.64 -0.43
N LEU A 84 12.26 6.68 0.71
CA LEU A 84 10.82 6.94 0.74
C LEU A 84 10.45 8.27 0.08
N LYS A 85 11.25 9.32 0.25
CA LYS A 85 10.95 10.63 -0.37
C LYS A 85 10.99 10.54 -1.88
N GLY A 86 11.97 9.83 -2.44
CA GLY A 86 12.08 9.59 -3.88
C GLY A 86 10.86 8.85 -4.43
N ILE A 87 10.41 7.80 -3.73
CA ILE A 87 9.21 7.04 -4.11
C ILE A 87 7.96 7.93 -4.08
N ILE A 88 7.80 8.75 -3.04
CA ILE A 88 6.66 9.68 -2.94
C ILE A 88 6.72 10.74 -4.03
N SER A 89 7.88 11.35 -4.30
CA SER A 89 8.02 12.32 -5.40
C SER A 89 7.69 11.70 -6.75
N GLU A 90 8.19 10.50 -7.03
CA GLU A 90 7.89 9.78 -8.27
C GLU A 90 6.39 9.50 -8.43
N TYR A 91 5.75 9.07 -7.33
CA TYR A 91 4.31 8.83 -7.28
C TYR A 91 3.48 10.12 -7.47
N GLU A 92 3.87 11.22 -6.82
CA GLU A 92 3.23 12.53 -6.99
C GLU A 92 3.30 13.03 -8.44
N GLU A 93 4.49 12.95 -9.05
CA GLU A 93 4.74 13.48 -10.39
C GLU A 93 4.12 12.62 -11.50
N LYS A 94 4.32 11.29 -11.43
CA LYS A 94 3.97 10.39 -12.55
C LYS A 94 2.54 9.85 -12.46
N VAL A 95 2.01 9.68 -11.26
CA VAL A 95 0.73 8.97 -11.03
C VAL A 95 -0.36 9.93 -10.55
N LEU A 96 -0.12 10.63 -9.44
CA LEU A 96 -1.12 11.56 -8.89
C LEU A 96 -1.30 12.81 -9.75
N LYS A 97 -0.23 13.28 -10.41
CA LYS A 97 -0.19 14.59 -11.09
C LYS A 97 -0.63 15.73 -10.16
N GLY A 98 -0.21 15.64 -8.89
CA GLY A 98 -0.64 16.50 -7.80
C GLY A 98 0.08 16.11 -6.51
N ARG A 99 -0.31 16.72 -5.38
CA ARG A 99 0.33 16.43 -4.09
C ARG A 99 -0.43 15.36 -3.32
N LEU A 100 0.33 14.50 -2.63
CA LEU A 100 -0.20 13.47 -1.73
C LEU A 100 -1.07 14.08 -0.62
N ARG A 101 -0.79 15.31 -0.22
CA ARG A 101 -1.46 16.00 0.89
C ARG A 101 -2.79 16.67 0.52
N GLU A 102 -3.13 16.77 -0.77
CA GLU A 102 -4.34 17.46 -1.22
C GLU A 102 -5.62 16.66 -0.91
N GLU A 103 -5.55 15.34 -1.06
CA GLU A 103 -6.66 14.44 -0.78
C GLU A 103 -6.15 13.18 -0.07
N ARG A 104 -7.08 12.41 0.50
CA ARG A 104 -6.71 11.18 1.19
C ARG A 104 -6.12 10.16 0.21
N ALA A 105 -4.93 9.68 0.53
CA ALA A 105 -4.28 8.55 -0.15
C ALA A 105 -3.98 7.42 0.85
N TYR A 106 -3.87 6.20 0.33
CA TYR A 106 -3.56 4.99 1.10
C TYR A 106 -2.21 4.45 0.66
N LEU A 107 -1.26 4.40 1.60
CA LEU A 107 0.10 3.91 1.39
C LEU A 107 0.28 2.56 2.06
N PHE A 108 0.59 1.52 1.28
CA PHE A 108 0.92 0.19 1.74
C PHE A 108 2.41 -0.07 1.52
N LEU A 109 3.17 -0.14 2.61
CA LEU A 109 4.62 -0.33 2.57
C LEU A 109 4.97 -1.74 3.08
N ASP A 110 5.39 -2.63 2.19
CA ASP A 110 5.80 -3.98 2.53
C ASP A 110 7.31 -4.06 2.78
N GLU A 111 7.72 -4.95 3.69
CA GLU A 111 9.12 -5.12 4.10
C GLU A 111 9.80 -3.80 4.54
N VAL A 112 9.03 -2.84 5.07
CA VAL A 112 9.48 -1.47 5.42
C VAL A 112 10.66 -1.42 6.39
N HIS A 113 10.85 -2.46 7.22
CA HIS A 113 12.00 -2.59 8.12
C HIS A 113 13.35 -2.62 7.39
N LYS A 114 13.36 -2.85 6.07
CA LYS A 114 14.56 -2.77 5.24
C LYS A 114 14.97 -1.35 4.88
N LEU A 115 14.06 -0.38 5.03
CA LEU A 115 14.37 1.04 4.92
C LEU A 115 15.03 1.48 6.22
N GLU A 116 16.25 1.98 6.12
CA GLU A 116 16.95 2.57 7.26
C GLU A 116 16.16 3.77 7.80
N ASP A 117 16.03 3.83 9.13
CA ASP A 117 15.33 4.89 9.86
C ASP A 117 13.86 5.06 9.43
N TRP A 118 13.21 3.96 9.05
CA TRP A 118 11.85 4.01 8.50
C TRP A 118 10.85 4.63 9.48
N GLU A 119 11.00 4.42 10.79
CA GLU A 119 10.08 4.93 11.80
C GLU A 119 10.00 6.46 11.77
N ASN A 120 11.12 7.13 11.54
CA ASN A 120 11.18 8.58 11.43
C ASN A 120 10.74 9.04 10.04
N LYS A 121 11.11 8.30 8.99
CA LYS A 121 10.73 8.63 7.60
C LYS A 121 9.21 8.57 7.36
N VAL A 122 8.47 7.69 8.02
CA VAL A 122 7.00 7.58 7.86
C VAL A 122 6.19 8.54 8.75
N LYS A 123 6.82 9.16 9.76
CA LYS A 123 6.15 10.06 10.72
C LYS A 123 5.97 11.51 10.23
N VAL A 124 6.49 11.85 9.05
CA VAL A 124 6.69 13.24 8.57
C VAL A 124 5.47 13.85 7.87
#